data_AF-A0A2G2B4I1-F1
#
_entry.id   AF-A0A2G2B4I1-F1
#
_cell.length_a   1.000
_cell.length_b   1.000
_cell.length_c   1.000
_cell.angle_alpha   90.00
_cell.angle_beta   90.00
_cell.angle_gamma   90.00
#
_symmetry.space_group_name_H-M   'P 1'
#
loop_
_entity.id
_entity.type
_entity.pdbx_description
1 polymer ?
#
loop_
_entity_poly.entity_id
_entity_poly.type
_entity_poly.pdbx_seq_one_letter_code
_entity_poly.pdbx_strand_id
1 'polypeptide(L)'
;MVSALTILGESEMSAHHLSYGEMTDQIRARFTRPKETLRELYLRLVLNILVGNTDDHARNHAAFWDGDMLTLTPAYDIAPQVRAAHEANQAMIIANGDRRARLASCLNAAEKFLLREGEARDMITHVADVICRDWGHVCDEAGLPEVERRAFAGRQFFNA
;
A
#
# COMPACT_ATOMS: atom_id res chain seq x y z
N MET A 1 8.69 16.20 -9.62
CA MET A 1 7.92 15.19 -8.87
C MET A 1 6.62 15.82 -8.45
N VAL A 2 5.51 15.09 -8.49
CA VAL A 2 4.18 15.52 -8.05
C VAL A 2 3.52 14.43 -7.22
N SER A 3 2.78 14.79 -6.18
CA SER A 3 2.08 13.84 -5.31
C SER A 3 0.77 13.35 -5.95
N ALA A 4 0.18 12.27 -5.42
CA ALA A 4 -1.10 11.79 -5.93
C ALA A 4 -2.24 12.80 -5.68
N LEU A 5 -2.14 13.66 -4.66
CA LEU A 5 -3.07 14.79 -4.51
C LEU A 5 -3.06 15.69 -5.75
N THR A 6 -1.87 16.08 -6.22
CA THR A 6 -1.74 16.87 -7.46
C THR A 6 -2.21 16.11 -8.69
N ILE A 7 -1.90 14.81 -8.78
CA ILE A 7 -2.31 13.97 -9.92
C ILE A 7 -3.84 13.84 -9.99
N LEU A 8 -4.50 13.74 -8.83
CA LEU A 8 -5.96 13.63 -8.70
C LEU A 8 -6.67 15.00 -8.77
N GLY A 9 -5.92 16.11 -8.69
CA GLY A 9 -6.49 17.46 -8.69
C GLY A 9 -7.13 17.84 -7.36
N GLU A 10 -6.68 17.24 -6.26
CA GLU A 10 -7.32 17.32 -4.94
C GLU A 10 -6.46 18.06 -3.92
N SER A 11 -7.12 18.60 -2.89
CA SER A 11 -6.47 19.31 -1.79
C SER A 11 -6.38 18.45 -0.53
N GLU A 12 -5.55 18.84 0.44
CA GLU A 12 -5.48 18.13 1.71
C GLU A 12 -6.83 18.13 2.46
N MET A 13 -7.63 19.19 2.32
CA MET A 13 -8.93 19.31 3.01
C MET A 13 -9.99 18.34 2.46
N SER A 14 -9.81 17.81 1.25
CA SER A 14 -10.73 16.87 0.59
C SER A 14 -10.21 15.42 0.59
N ALA A 15 -9.00 15.16 1.11
CA ALA A 15 -8.32 13.87 0.95
C ALA A 15 -9.04 12.64 1.54
N HIS A 16 -10.04 12.84 2.42
CA HIS A 16 -10.78 11.75 3.09
C HIS A 16 -11.70 10.92 2.17
N HIS A 17 -11.94 11.31 0.92
CA HIS A 17 -12.69 10.46 -0.03
C HIS A 17 -11.79 9.73 -1.04
N LEU A 18 -10.48 10.01 -1.03
CA LEU A 18 -9.59 9.49 -2.06
C LEU A 18 -9.43 7.97 -1.96
N SER A 19 -9.38 7.35 -3.11
CA SER A 19 -9.37 5.92 -3.29
C SER A 19 -8.20 5.44 -4.13
N TYR A 20 -7.78 4.19 -3.90
CA TYR A 20 -6.86 3.53 -4.83
C TYR A 20 -7.49 3.39 -6.22
N GLY A 21 -8.82 3.27 -6.30
CA GLY A 21 -9.56 3.22 -7.57
C GLY A 21 -9.29 4.44 -8.46
N GLU A 22 -9.42 5.65 -7.92
CA GLU A 22 -9.12 6.88 -8.67
C GLU A 22 -7.66 6.95 -9.11
N MET A 23 -6.74 6.49 -8.25
CA MET A 23 -5.33 6.38 -8.61
C MET A 23 -5.11 5.38 -9.76
N THR A 24 -5.81 4.24 -9.76
CA THR A 24 -5.70 3.25 -10.85
C THR A 24 -6.13 3.82 -12.21
N ASP A 25 -7.12 4.72 -12.20
CA ASP A 25 -7.61 5.36 -13.42
C ASP A 25 -6.60 6.39 -13.96
N GLN A 26 -5.97 7.18 -13.09
CA GLN A 26 -4.87 8.06 -13.48
C GLN A 26 -3.65 7.28 -13.98
N ILE A 27 -3.33 6.14 -13.34
CA ILE A 27 -2.25 5.27 -13.78
C ILE A 27 -2.50 4.76 -15.20
N ARG A 28 -3.70 4.27 -15.49
CA ARG A 28 -4.07 3.80 -16.83
C ARG A 28 -3.93 4.89 -17.90
N ALA A 29 -4.29 6.12 -17.56
CA ALA A 29 -4.37 7.21 -18.52
C ALA A 29 -3.04 7.93 -18.76
N ARG A 30 -2.19 8.06 -17.73
CA ARG A 30 -1.10 9.07 -17.71
C ARG A 30 0.27 8.54 -17.31
N PHE A 31 0.41 7.25 -17.01
CA PHE A 31 1.69 6.69 -16.58
C PHE A 31 2.41 5.94 -17.71
N THR A 32 3.74 6.02 -17.72
CA THR A 32 4.62 5.43 -18.74
C THR A 32 4.49 3.91 -18.85
N ARG A 33 4.19 3.23 -17.72
CA ARG A 33 4.11 1.77 -17.61
C ARG A 33 2.90 1.36 -16.76
N PRO A 34 1.66 1.48 -17.29
CA PRO A 34 0.45 1.40 -16.47
C PRO A 34 0.26 0.03 -15.81
N LYS A 35 0.51 -1.08 -16.51
CA LYS A 35 0.32 -2.43 -15.95
C LYS A 35 1.28 -2.70 -14.79
N GLU A 36 2.55 -2.39 -14.97
CA GLU A 36 3.58 -2.57 -13.94
C GLU A 36 3.36 -1.62 -12.76
N THR A 37 2.94 -0.38 -13.03
CA THR A 37 2.62 0.60 -12.00
C THR A 37 1.41 0.17 -11.16
N LEU A 38 0.36 -0.39 -11.77
CA LEU A 38 -0.79 -0.93 -11.04
C LEU A 38 -0.37 -2.12 -10.15
N ARG A 39 0.48 -3.02 -10.64
CA ARG A 39 1.01 -4.13 -9.84
C ARG A 39 1.80 -3.62 -8.64
N GLU A 40 2.66 -2.63 -8.85
CA GLU A 40 3.43 -1.99 -7.77
C GLU A 40 2.54 -1.29 -6.75
N LEU A 41 1.52 -0.53 -7.18
CA LEU A 41 0.57 0.10 -6.27
C LEU A 41 -0.22 -0.94 -5.45
N TYR A 42 -0.60 -2.07 -6.08
CA TYR A 42 -1.24 -3.18 -5.37
C TYR A 42 -0.32 -3.79 -4.31
N LEU A 43 0.96 -3.99 -4.63
CA LEU A 43 1.96 -4.48 -3.67
C LEU A 43 2.08 -3.54 -2.46
N ARG A 44 2.10 -2.22 -2.69
CA ARG A 44 2.15 -1.23 -1.60
C ARG A 44 0.93 -1.32 -0.69
N LEU A 45 -0.28 -1.42 -1.26
CA LEU A 45 -1.50 -1.62 -0.49
C LEU A 45 -1.43 -2.89 0.38
N VAL A 46 -1.05 -4.02 -0.22
CA VAL A 46 -0.93 -5.31 0.49
C VAL A 46 0.11 -5.22 1.61
N LEU A 47 1.29 -4.66 1.31
CA LEU A 47 2.36 -4.44 2.28
C LEU A 47 1.85 -3.59 3.43
N ASN A 48 1.22 -2.44 3.15
CA ASN A 48 0.70 -1.52 4.15
C ASN A 48 -0.27 -2.21 5.13
N ILE A 49 -1.16 -3.06 4.62
CA ILE A 49 -2.05 -3.85 5.48
C ILE A 49 -1.26 -4.82 6.36
N LEU A 50 -0.34 -5.59 5.76
CA LEU A 50 0.43 -6.61 6.47
C LEU A 50 1.38 -6.01 7.51
N VAL A 51 1.93 -4.81 7.28
CA VAL A 51 2.80 -4.12 8.24
C VAL A 51 2.06 -3.08 9.09
N GLY A 52 0.73 -3.08 9.08
CA GLY A 52 -0.05 -2.16 9.94
C GLY A 52 0.21 -0.69 9.65
N ASN A 53 0.66 -0.34 8.44
CA ASN A 53 0.73 1.04 7.98
C ASN A 53 -0.69 1.46 7.56
N THR A 54 -1.36 2.21 8.43
CA THR A 54 -2.71 2.74 8.17
C THR A 54 -2.69 4.19 7.68
N ASP A 55 -1.52 4.84 7.70
CA ASP A 55 -1.33 6.25 7.33
C ASP A 55 -1.05 6.44 5.83
N ASP A 56 -1.38 5.47 4.99
CA ASP A 56 -1.13 5.52 3.54
C ASP A 56 -2.09 6.47 2.81
N HIS A 57 -1.83 7.77 2.95
CA HIS A 57 -2.58 8.85 2.31
C HIS A 57 -2.11 9.07 0.87
N ALA A 58 -2.93 9.77 0.06
CA ALA A 58 -2.56 10.12 -1.31
C ALA A 58 -1.22 10.91 -1.42
N ARG A 59 -0.85 11.68 -0.39
CA ARG A 59 0.43 12.39 -0.34
C ARG A 59 1.66 11.47 -0.20
N ASN A 60 1.44 10.24 0.26
CA ASN A 60 2.49 9.22 0.42
C ASN A 60 2.74 8.45 -0.88
N HIS A 61 2.00 8.81 -1.95
CA HIS A 61 2.24 8.38 -3.31
C HIS A 61 2.66 9.57 -4.18
N ALA A 62 3.64 9.36 -5.04
CA ALA A 62 4.10 10.38 -5.97
C ALA A 62 4.58 9.78 -7.30
N ALA A 63 4.71 10.64 -8.29
CA ALA A 63 5.29 10.31 -9.58
C ALA A 63 6.30 11.39 -10.04
N PHE A 64 7.32 10.97 -10.76
CA PHE A 64 8.11 11.84 -11.61
C PHE A 64 7.29 12.21 -12.85
N TRP A 65 7.33 13.49 -13.23
CA TRP A 65 6.70 14.00 -14.43
C TRP A 65 7.80 14.49 -15.37
N ASP A 66 7.81 14.00 -16.60
CA ASP A 66 8.81 14.34 -17.62
C ASP A 66 8.38 15.48 -18.55
N GLY A 67 7.19 16.04 -18.34
CA GLY A 67 6.56 17.03 -19.21
C GLY A 67 5.34 16.49 -19.97
N ASP A 68 5.20 15.16 -20.05
CA ASP A 68 4.09 14.49 -20.73
C ASP A 68 3.50 13.38 -19.85
N MET A 69 4.32 12.41 -19.45
CA MET A 69 3.91 11.19 -18.77
C MET A 69 4.44 11.11 -17.33
N LEU A 70 3.80 10.26 -16.53
CA LEU A 70 4.12 10.03 -15.14
C LEU A 70 4.85 8.70 -14.94
N THR A 71 5.84 8.67 -14.05
CA THR A 71 6.51 7.43 -13.61
C THR A 71 6.48 7.37 -12.10
N LEU A 72 5.90 6.29 -11.54
CA LEU A 72 5.77 6.14 -10.09
C LEU A 72 7.13 6.20 -9.40
N THR A 73 7.23 6.95 -8.30
CA THR A 73 8.45 6.99 -7.49
C THR A 73 8.63 5.68 -6.73
N PRO A 74 9.82 5.41 -6.17
CA PRO A 74 9.95 4.43 -5.09
C PRO A 74 8.96 4.72 -3.96
N ALA A 75 8.59 3.68 -3.20
CA ALA A 75 7.76 3.84 -2.02
C ALA A 75 8.52 4.62 -0.93
N TYR A 76 7.82 5.45 -0.16
CA TYR A 76 8.36 6.23 0.94
C TYR A 76 7.30 6.39 2.02
N ASP A 77 7.72 6.90 3.19
CA ASP A 77 6.82 7.18 4.33
C ASP A 77 5.95 5.98 4.74
N ILE A 78 6.59 4.80 4.80
CA ILE A 78 5.97 3.59 5.33
C ILE A 78 6.22 3.57 6.83
N ALA A 79 5.17 3.85 7.61
CA ALA A 79 5.24 3.98 9.06
C ALA A 79 4.29 2.98 9.76
N PRO A 80 4.73 1.73 10.02
CA PRO A 80 3.98 0.73 10.78
C PRO A 80 3.47 1.24 12.14
N GLN A 81 2.16 1.18 12.37
CA GLN A 81 1.53 1.70 13.59
C GLN A 81 1.04 0.58 14.49
N VAL A 82 1.09 0.79 15.81
CA VAL A 82 0.51 -0.13 16.79
C VAL A 82 -1.01 -0.13 16.61
N ARG A 83 -1.60 -1.31 16.39
CA ARG A 83 -3.06 -1.45 16.38
C ARG A 83 -3.60 -1.38 17.80
N ALA A 84 -4.29 -0.29 18.13
CA ALA A 84 -4.96 -0.14 19.43
C ALA A 84 -6.29 -0.94 19.51
N ALA A 85 -6.88 -1.29 18.36
CA ALA A 85 -8.17 -1.98 18.26
C ALA A 85 -8.09 -3.21 17.36
N HIS A 86 -9.09 -4.11 17.49
CA HIS A 86 -9.20 -5.33 16.67
C HIS A 86 -9.42 -5.05 15.17
N GLU A 87 -9.96 -3.88 14.83
CA GLU A 87 -10.16 -3.43 13.44
C GLU A 87 -9.40 -2.13 13.19
N ALA A 88 -8.78 -2.05 12.00
CA ALA A 88 -8.05 -0.88 11.53
C ALA A 88 -8.52 -0.52 10.12
N ASN A 89 -8.46 0.76 9.77
CA ASN A 89 -8.83 1.28 8.46
C ASN A 89 -7.61 1.93 7.79
N GLN A 90 -7.54 1.79 6.47
CA GLN A 90 -6.61 2.52 5.61
C GLN A 90 -7.06 3.97 5.43
N ALA A 91 -6.07 4.86 5.29
CA ALA A 91 -6.24 6.28 5.02
C ALA A 91 -6.89 6.57 3.66
N MET A 92 -6.76 5.68 2.68
CA MET A 92 -7.46 5.72 1.39
C MET A 92 -8.52 4.61 1.28
N ILE A 93 -9.57 4.85 0.49
CA ILE A 93 -10.57 3.82 0.15
C ILE A 93 -9.93 2.75 -0.72
N ILE A 94 -10.03 1.49 -0.30
CA ILE A 94 -9.51 0.33 -1.02
C ILE A 94 -10.39 0.04 -2.25
N ALA A 95 -11.68 -0.21 -2.03
CA ALA A 95 -12.66 -0.42 -3.09
C ALA A 95 -14.09 -0.21 -2.57
N ASN A 96 -14.97 0.41 -3.38
CA ASN A 96 -16.42 0.54 -3.10
C ASN A 96 -16.74 1.08 -1.69
N GLY A 97 -15.96 2.05 -1.20
CA GLY A 97 -16.11 2.63 0.14
C GLY A 97 -15.49 1.81 1.28
N ASP A 98 -15.01 0.60 1.02
CA ASP A 98 -14.30 -0.21 2.01
C ASP A 98 -12.91 0.34 2.28
N ARG A 99 -12.60 0.51 3.56
CA ARG A 99 -11.30 0.98 4.07
C ARG A 99 -10.65 -0.04 5.00
N ARG A 100 -11.31 -1.16 5.29
CA ARG A 100 -10.83 -2.12 6.30
C ARG A 100 -9.48 -2.68 5.88
N ALA A 101 -8.50 -2.61 6.77
CA ALA A 101 -7.16 -3.14 6.54
C ALA A 101 -7.16 -4.68 6.65
N ARG A 102 -7.77 -5.33 5.65
CA ARG A 102 -7.95 -6.78 5.51
C ARG A 102 -7.50 -7.25 4.14
N LEU A 103 -6.88 -8.43 4.07
CA LEU A 103 -6.51 -9.06 2.79
C LEU A 103 -7.74 -9.34 1.89
N ALA A 104 -8.90 -9.61 2.50
CA ALA A 104 -10.16 -9.74 1.76
C ALA A 104 -10.53 -8.45 1.01
N SER A 105 -10.25 -7.28 1.58
CA SER A 105 -10.48 -5.99 0.91
C SER A 105 -9.52 -5.80 -0.27
N CYS A 106 -8.27 -6.27 -0.18
CA CYS A 106 -7.34 -6.33 -1.33
C CYS A 106 -7.83 -7.27 -2.44
N LEU A 107 -8.36 -8.44 -2.09
CA LEU A 107 -8.92 -9.37 -3.09
C LEU A 107 -10.10 -8.74 -3.83
N ASN A 108 -11.01 -8.10 -3.11
CA ASN A 108 -12.15 -7.40 -3.71
C ASN A 108 -11.75 -6.24 -4.62
N ALA A 109 -10.57 -5.65 -4.40
CA ALA A 109 -10.05 -4.54 -5.20
C ALA A 109 -9.26 -5.00 -6.44
N ALA A 110 -8.86 -6.27 -6.55
CA ALA A 110 -7.91 -6.79 -7.53
C ALA A 110 -8.21 -6.38 -8.99
N GLU A 111 -9.49 -6.44 -9.40
CA GLU A 111 -9.91 -6.10 -10.75
C GLU A 111 -9.58 -4.64 -11.12
N LYS A 112 -9.67 -3.70 -10.16
CA LYS A 112 -9.31 -2.29 -10.38
C LYS A 112 -7.82 -2.14 -10.75
N PHE A 113 -6.98 -3.05 -10.28
CA PHE A 113 -5.55 -3.11 -10.59
C PHE A 113 -5.23 -3.95 -11.85
N LEU A 114 -6.25 -4.41 -12.59
CA LEU A 114 -6.11 -5.33 -13.73
C LEU A 114 -5.49 -6.68 -13.35
N LEU A 115 -5.75 -7.14 -12.13
CA LEU A 115 -5.32 -8.45 -11.64
C LEU A 115 -6.49 -9.42 -11.65
N ARG A 116 -6.24 -10.64 -12.12
CA ARG A 116 -7.14 -11.77 -11.85
C ARG A 116 -7.03 -12.15 -10.38
N GLU A 117 -8.08 -12.77 -9.85
CA GLU A 117 -8.09 -13.19 -8.43
C GLU A 117 -6.89 -14.08 -8.07
N GLY A 118 -6.51 -15.03 -8.94
CA GLY A 118 -5.33 -15.87 -8.72
C GLY A 118 -4.04 -15.07 -8.62
N GLU A 119 -3.84 -14.07 -9.48
CA GLU A 119 -2.64 -13.22 -9.46
C GLU A 119 -2.59 -12.35 -8.19
N ALA A 120 -3.75 -11.86 -7.74
CA ALA A 120 -3.87 -11.13 -6.47
C ALA A 120 -3.53 -12.01 -5.27
N ARG A 121 -4.03 -13.26 -5.23
CA ARG A 121 -3.70 -14.24 -4.19
C ARG A 121 -2.20 -14.58 -4.17
N ASP A 122 -1.61 -14.78 -5.34
CA ASP A 122 -0.18 -15.06 -5.46
C ASP A 122 0.66 -13.88 -4.94
N MET A 123 0.27 -12.65 -5.26
CA MET A 123 0.96 -11.45 -4.77
C MET A 123 0.81 -11.29 -3.25
N ILE A 124 -0.38 -11.50 -2.70
CA ILE A 124 -0.61 -11.47 -1.24
C ILE A 124 0.26 -12.51 -0.55
N THR A 125 0.25 -13.74 -1.04
CA THR A 125 1.05 -14.85 -0.50
C THR A 125 2.53 -14.54 -0.57
N HIS A 126 3.00 -14.01 -1.70
CA HIS A 126 4.39 -13.63 -1.88
C HIS A 126 4.85 -12.59 -0.85
N VAL A 127 4.08 -11.52 -0.62
CA VAL A 127 4.44 -10.49 0.35
C VAL A 127 4.44 -11.06 1.77
N ALA A 128 3.44 -11.87 2.13
CA ALA A 128 3.38 -12.53 3.43
C ALA A 128 4.60 -13.44 3.66
N ASP A 129 4.96 -14.26 2.67
CA ASP A 129 6.10 -15.17 2.74
C ASP A 129 7.43 -14.42 2.87
N VAL A 130 7.61 -13.33 2.13
CA VAL A 130 8.80 -12.46 2.22
C VAL A 130 8.93 -11.87 3.62
N ILE A 131 7.84 -11.30 4.17
CA ILE A 131 7.84 -10.73 5.52
C ILE A 131 8.21 -11.81 6.54
N CYS A 132 7.55 -12.97 6.51
CA CYS A 132 7.80 -14.05 7.45
C CYS A 132 9.23 -14.60 7.38
N ARG A 133 9.72 -14.84 6.16
CA ARG A 133 11.04 -15.42 5.93
C ARG A 133 12.15 -14.45 6.34
N ASP A 134 12.01 -13.17 5.98
CA ASP A 134 13.11 -12.21 6.08
C ASP A 134 13.06 -11.39 7.38
N TRP A 135 12.00 -11.50 8.19
CA TRP A 135 11.81 -10.75 9.45
C TRP A 135 13.05 -10.78 10.36
N GLY A 136 13.60 -11.97 10.61
CA GLY A 136 14.76 -12.13 11.47
C GLY A 136 15.98 -11.38 10.95
N HIS A 137 16.27 -11.53 9.65
CA HIS A 137 17.39 -10.88 8.98
C HIS A 137 17.25 -9.35 8.95
N VAL A 138 16.06 -8.84 8.61
CA VAL A 138 15.78 -7.39 8.61
C VAL A 138 15.90 -6.82 10.03
N CYS A 139 15.47 -7.57 11.04
CA CYS A 139 15.65 -7.17 12.43
C CYS A 139 17.13 -7.15 12.87
N ASP A 140 17.96 -8.05 12.35
CA ASP A 140 19.41 -8.03 12.57
C ASP A 140 20.04 -6.79 11.91
N GLU A 141 19.69 -6.52 10.66
CA GLU A 141 20.16 -5.35 9.91
C GLU A 141 19.77 -4.03 10.59
N ALA A 142 18.55 -3.95 11.11
CA ALA A 142 18.04 -2.80 11.85
C ALA A 142 18.60 -2.68 13.29
N GLY A 143 19.36 -3.67 13.77
CA GLY A 143 19.89 -3.68 15.13
C GLY A 143 18.83 -3.85 16.23
N LEU A 144 17.67 -4.45 15.90
CA LEU A 144 16.57 -4.61 16.83
C LEU A 144 16.92 -5.66 17.91
N PRO A 145 16.85 -5.32 19.21
CA PRO A 145 17.00 -6.31 20.29
C PRO A 145 15.80 -7.27 20.33
N GLU A 146 16.02 -8.47 20.86
CA GLU A 146 15.01 -9.55 20.87
C GLU A 146 13.68 -9.16 21.54
N VAL A 147 13.71 -8.25 22.52
CA VAL A 147 12.51 -7.72 23.16
C VAL A 147 11.64 -6.91 22.19
N GLU A 148 12.25 -6.07 21.34
CA GLU A 148 11.53 -5.26 20.36
C GLU A 148 11.03 -6.13 19.20
N ARG A 149 11.84 -7.09 18.73
CA ARG A 149 11.40 -8.07 17.71
C ARG A 149 10.11 -8.78 18.12
N ARG A 150 10.04 -9.24 19.37
CA ARG A 150 8.85 -9.90 19.94
C ARG A 150 7.68 -8.94 20.15
N ALA A 151 7.95 -7.67 20.42
CA ALA A 151 6.90 -6.66 20.56
C ALA A 151 6.27 -6.31 19.20
N PHE A 152 7.06 -6.28 18.13
CA PHE A 152 6.63 -5.90 16.79
C PHE A 152 5.95 -7.04 16.02
N ALA A 153 6.50 -8.25 16.10
CA ALA A 153 5.99 -9.41 15.36
C ALA A 153 4.56 -9.79 15.78
N GLY A 154 3.68 -9.93 14.79
CA GLY A 154 2.26 -10.27 14.98
C GLY A 154 1.43 -9.16 15.64
N ARG A 155 1.94 -7.93 15.73
CA ARG A 155 1.23 -6.78 16.34
C ARG A 155 1.29 -5.53 15.48
N GLN A 156 2.50 -5.10 15.14
CA GLN A 156 2.75 -4.01 14.20
C GLN A 156 3.04 -4.59 12.83
N PHE A 157 3.90 -5.61 12.77
CA PHE A 157 4.27 -6.30 11.55
C PHE A 157 3.62 -7.69 11.49
N PHE A 158 3.20 -8.08 10.28
CA PHE A 158 2.47 -9.31 10.00
C PHE A 158 1.09 -9.40 10.67
N ASN A 159 0.21 -8.48 10.27
CA ASN A 159 -1.20 -8.43 10.69
C ASN A 159 -2.12 -9.20 9.72
N ALA A 160 -1.77 -10.44 9.42
CA ALA A 160 -2.52 -11.31 8.51
C ALA A 160 -3.80 -11.86 9.16
#